data_AF-A0A971BM46-F1
#
_entry.id   AF-A0A971BM46-F1
#
_cell.length_a   1.000
_cell.length_b   1.000
_cell.length_c   1.000
_cell.angle_alpha   90.00
_cell.angle_beta   90.00
_cell.angle_gamma   90.00
#
_symmetry.space_group_name_H-M   'P 1'
#
loop_
_entity.id
_entity.type
_entity.pdbx_description
1 polymer ?
#
loop_
_entity_poly.entity_id
_entity_poly.type
_entity_poly.pdbx_seq_one_letter_code
_entity_poly.pdbx_strand_id
1 'polypeptide(L)'
;MKSKFIVLLLLISVGCTLLLFGCAPEEESLPQILSIKAKLDATVNYSVGDTFDSSKISVTAILDDETERNVETVSAIVYDTSELHLDTQNVFTESGTFNLVINYSTFSTQLEIVVSE
;
A
#
# COMPACT_ATOMS: atom_id res chain seq x y z
N MET A 1 86.13 -1.38 -0.68
CA MET A 1 84.74 -1.45 -0.19
C MET A 1 83.88 -0.55 -1.08
N LYS A 2 83.27 -1.12 -2.13
CA LYS A 2 82.33 -0.45 -3.05
C LYS A 2 81.58 -1.56 -3.79
N SER A 3 80.29 -1.65 -3.47
CA SER A 3 79.37 -2.73 -3.81
C SER A 3 79.17 -2.85 -5.32
N LYS A 4 79.21 -4.08 -5.83
CA LYS A 4 78.96 -4.39 -7.24
C LYS A 4 77.46 -4.56 -7.46
N PHE A 5 76.91 -3.68 -8.29
CA PHE A 5 75.77 -3.84 -9.20
C PHE A 5 74.95 -5.13 -9.05
N ILE A 6 73.80 -5.00 -8.39
CA ILE A 6 72.71 -5.97 -8.49
C ILE A 6 71.88 -5.60 -9.72
N VAL A 7 71.95 -6.47 -10.72
CA VAL A 7 71.04 -6.56 -11.86
C VAL A 7 69.86 -7.41 -11.42
N LEU A 8 68.66 -6.83 -11.38
CA LEU A 8 67.39 -7.57 -11.41
C LEU A 8 66.33 -6.62 -12.01
N LEU A 9 66.27 -6.54 -13.33
CA LEU A 9 65.26 -7.20 -14.18
C LEU A 9 63.80 -6.85 -13.83
N LEU A 10 63.15 -6.30 -14.86
CA LEU A 10 61.72 -6.35 -15.21
C LEU A 10 60.79 -5.29 -14.62
N LEU A 11 60.79 -4.16 -15.34
CA LEU A 11 59.58 -3.48 -15.83
C LEU A 11 58.43 -4.46 -16.16
N ILE A 12 57.34 -4.40 -15.38
CA ILE A 12 55.98 -4.61 -15.90
C ILE A 12 55.10 -3.48 -15.38
N SER A 13 54.91 -2.52 -16.28
CA SER A 13 54.01 -1.39 -16.20
C SER A 13 52.61 -1.79 -16.67
N VAL A 14 51.79 -2.39 -15.82
CA VAL A 14 50.34 -2.56 -16.04
C VAL A 14 49.77 -2.82 -14.65
N GLY A 15 48.78 -2.14 -14.12
CA GLY A 15 47.84 -1.16 -14.62
C GLY A 15 46.95 -0.89 -13.42
N CYS A 16 46.75 0.38 -13.12
CA CYS A 16 45.81 0.81 -12.11
C CYS A 16 44.40 0.48 -12.61
N THR A 17 43.84 -0.65 -12.20
CA THR A 17 42.40 -0.88 -12.26
C THR A 17 41.93 -1.13 -10.85
N LEU A 18 41.77 -0.01 -10.14
CA LEU A 18 40.74 0.14 -9.11
C LEU A 18 39.44 -0.41 -9.70
N LEU A 19 39.13 -1.66 -9.39
CA LEU A 19 37.78 -2.18 -9.49
C LEU A 19 36.97 -1.50 -8.38
N LEU A 20 36.66 -0.22 -8.60
CA LEU A 20 35.44 0.36 -8.09
C LEU A 20 34.33 -0.40 -8.82
N PHE A 21 33.95 -1.56 -8.31
CA PHE A 21 32.62 -2.08 -8.57
C PHE A 21 31.68 -1.02 -8.03
N GLY A 22 31.20 -0.19 -8.95
CA GLY A 22 30.16 0.78 -8.69
C GLY A 22 29.00 0.02 -8.08
N CYS A 23 28.73 0.32 -6.81
CA CYS A 23 27.38 0.24 -6.31
C CYS A 23 26.64 1.31 -7.13
N ALA A 24 26.09 0.91 -8.27
CA ALA A 24 25.03 1.68 -8.89
C ALA A 24 23.98 1.85 -7.80
N PRO A 25 23.46 3.06 -7.53
CA PRO A 25 22.22 3.14 -6.79
C PRO A 25 21.20 2.42 -7.65
N GLU A 26 20.87 1.17 -7.29
CA GLU A 26 19.59 0.61 -7.68
C GLU A 26 18.59 1.64 -7.20
N GLU A 27 17.91 2.33 -8.13
CA GLU A 27 16.77 3.14 -7.75
C GLU A 27 15.79 2.16 -7.11
N GLU A 28 15.72 2.17 -5.78
CA GLU A 28 14.70 1.46 -5.03
C GLU A 28 13.36 2.04 -5.47
N SER A 29 12.76 1.42 -6.49
CA SER A 29 11.43 1.77 -6.94
C SER A 29 10.48 1.52 -5.77
N LEU A 30 9.78 2.56 -5.32
CA LEU A 30 8.78 2.40 -4.27
C LEU A 30 7.73 1.39 -4.73
N PRO A 31 7.33 0.44 -3.86
CA PRO A 31 6.36 -0.58 -4.22
C PRO A 31 5.03 0.06 -4.64
N GLN A 32 4.47 -0.46 -5.74
CA GLN A 32 3.27 0.06 -6.37
C GLN A 32 2.03 -0.61 -5.83
N ILE A 33 0.90 0.11 -5.81
CA ILE A 33 -0.38 -0.47 -5.40
C ILE A 33 -0.91 -1.35 -6.53
N LEU A 34 -1.29 -2.59 -6.21
CA LEU A 34 -1.96 -3.51 -7.13
C LEU A 34 -3.47 -3.53 -6.92
N SER A 35 -3.92 -3.42 -5.67
CA SER A 35 -5.34 -3.46 -5.32
C SER A 35 -5.57 -2.86 -3.93
N ILE A 36 -6.84 -2.73 -3.57
CA ILE A 36 -7.26 -2.37 -2.21
C ILE A 36 -8.22 -3.43 -1.68
N LYS A 37 -8.23 -3.59 -0.36
CA LYS A 37 -9.25 -4.32 0.38
C LYS A 37 -9.83 -3.43 1.46
N ALA A 38 -11.07 -3.68 1.84
CA ALA A 38 -11.74 -2.97 2.91
C ALA A 38 -12.28 -3.94 3.95
N LYS A 39 -12.38 -3.47 5.19
CA LYS A 39 -12.92 -4.25 6.31
C LYS A 39 -13.63 -3.34 7.29
N LEU A 40 -14.86 -3.72 7.64
CA LEU A 40 -15.60 -3.15 8.75
C LEU A 40 -15.01 -3.60 10.09
N ASP A 41 -14.95 -2.69 11.05
CA ASP A 41 -14.61 -2.99 12.44
C ASP A 41 -15.53 -4.12 12.96
N ALA A 42 -14.93 -5.18 13.48
CA ALA A 42 -15.64 -6.38 13.94
C ALA A 42 -16.54 -6.13 15.16
N THR A 43 -16.39 -4.98 15.82
CA THR A 43 -17.25 -4.56 16.95
C THR A 43 -18.53 -3.87 16.50
N VAL A 44 -18.62 -3.49 15.23
CA VAL A 44 -19.78 -2.80 14.66
C VAL A 44 -20.77 -3.83 14.13
N ASN A 45 -22.02 -3.67 14.56
CA ASN A 45 -23.17 -4.35 14.02
C ASN A 45 -24.22 -3.27 13.79
N TYR A 46 -24.75 -3.16 12.57
CA TYR A 46 -25.77 -2.16 12.24
C TYR A 46 -27.16 -2.75 12.37
N SER A 47 -28.10 -1.97 12.87
CA SER A 47 -29.55 -2.19 12.80
C SER A 47 -30.24 -1.03 12.08
N VAL A 48 -31.49 -1.25 11.65
CA VAL A 48 -32.34 -0.17 11.15
C VAL A 48 -32.44 0.93 12.20
N GLY A 49 -32.25 2.18 11.77
CA GLY A 49 -32.19 3.34 12.66
C GLY A 49 -30.78 3.74 13.10
N ASP A 50 -29.74 2.93 12.83
CA ASP A 50 -28.36 3.32 13.07
C ASP A 50 -27.84 4.29 12.01
N THR A 51 -26.96 5.21 12.44
CA THR A 51 -26.23 6.08 11.53
C THR A 51 -25.03 5.34 10.95
N PHE A 52 -24.90 5.35 9.62
CA PHE A 52 -23.72 4.83 8.94
C PHE A 52 -22.47 5.66 9.28
N ASP A 53 -21.40 4.96 9.67
CA ASP A 53 -20.13 5.58 10.09
C ASP A 53 -18.96 4.98 9.31
N SER A 54 -18.57 5.66 8.24
CA SER A 54 -17.43 5.24 7.40
C SER A 54 -16.09 5.19 8.15
N SER A 55 -15.95 5.85 9.31
CA SER A 55 -14.73 5.79 10.13
C SER A 55 -14.47 4.41 10.73
N LYS A 56 -15.50 3.55 10.74
CA LYS A 56 -15.41 2.14 11.15
C LYS A 56 -14.87 1.23 10.07
N ILE A 57 -14.52 1.77 8.89
CA ILE A 57 -14.02 0.99 7.77
C ILE A 57 -12.53 1.26 7.61
N SER A 58 -11.75 0.19 7.68
CA SER A 58 -10.33 0.21 7.34
C SER A 58 -10.14 -0.13 5.86
N VAL A 59 -9.25 0.60 5.19
CA VAL A 59 -8.84 0.33 3.80
C VAL A 59 -7.35 0.05 3.77
N THR A 60 -6.98 -1.05 3.12
CA THR A 60 -5.60 -1.52 3.02
C THR A 60 -5.24 -1.65 1.54
N ALA A 61 -4.15 -1.01 1.13
CA ALA A 61 -3.54 -1.23 -0.17
C ALA A 61 -2.68 -2.50 -0.14
N ILE A 62 -2.81 -3.33 -1.17
CA ILE A 62 -1.95 -4.49 -1.42
C ILE A 62 -0.96 -4.07 -2.49
N LEU A 63 0.33 -4.24 -2.21
CA LEU A 63 1.42 -3.80 -3.06
C LEU A 63 1.98 -4.93 -3.93
N ASP A 64 2.78 -4.59 -4.92
CA ASP A 64 3.43 -5.52 -5.85
C ASP A 64 4.56 -6.36 -5.22
N ASP A 65 5.12 -5.89 -4.11
CA ASP A 65 6.02 -6.63 -3.24
C ASP A 65 5.30 -7.57 -2.25
N GLU A 66 3.99 -7.78 -2.45
CA GLU A 66 3.08 -8.57 -1.61
C GLU A 66 2.85 -8.00 -0.20
N THR A 67 3.43 -6.84 0.13
CA THR A 67 3.18 -6.21 1.42
C THR A 67 1.86 -5.44 1.45
N GLU A 68 1.38 -5.18 2.66
CA GLU A 68 0.13 -4.46 2.89
C GLU A 68 0.40 -3.12 3.58
N ARG A 69 -0.29 -2.07 3.13
CA ARG A 69 -0.19 -0.73 3.71
C ARG A 69 -1.58 -0.17 4.02
N ASN A 70 -1.78 0.31 5.25
CA ASN A 70 -3.01 1.01 5.60
C ASN A 70 -3.11 2.34 4.82
N VAL A 71 -4.30 2.65 4.30
CA VAL A 71 -4.58 3.92 3.65
C VAL A 71 -4.98 4.94 4.73
N GLU A 72 -3.99 5.67 5.26
CA GLU A 72 -4.22 6.61 6.37
C GLU A 72 -4.94 7.90 5.95
N THR A 73 -4.86 8.28 4.67
CA THR A 73 -5.49 9.50 4.16
C THR A 73 -6.95 9.24 3.80
N VAL A 74 -7.83 9.30 4.80
CA VAL A 74 -9.26 9.02 4.66
C VAL A 74 -9.93 9.94 3.63
N SER A 75 -9.47 11.19 3.47
CA SER A 75 -10.02 12.13 2.48
C SER A 75 -9.79 11.73 1.02
N ALA A 76 -8.90 10.78 0.75
CA ALA A 76 -8.68 10.22 -0.57
C ALA A 76 -9.54 8.99 -0.86
N ILE A 77 -10.29 8.50 0.15
CA ILE A 77 -11.20 7.37 0.03
C ILE A 77 -12.59 7.91 -0.28
N VAL A 78 -13.23 7.39 -1.32
CA VAL A 78 -14.60 7.71 -1.69
C VAL A 78 -15.48 6.51 -1.42
N TYR A 79 -16.50 6.70 -0.58
CA TYR A 79 -17.52 5.71 -0.25
C TYR A 79 -18.77 6.01 -1.08
N ASP A 80 -19.14 5.09 -1.96
CA ASP A 80 -20.41 5.15 -2.68
C ASP A 80 -21.48 4.41 -1.86
N THR A 81 -22.33 5.19 -1.20
CA THR A 81 -23.36 4.71 -0.29
C THR A 81 -24.72 4.56 -0.97
N SER A 82 -24.80 4.63 -2.30
CA SER A 82 -26.07 4.63 -3.03
C SER A 82 -26.90 3.35 -2.81
N GLU A 83 -26.24 2.22 -2.57
CA GLU A 83 -26.87 0.92 -2.28
C GLU A 83 -27.12 0.67 -0.78
N LEU A 84 -26.79 1.61 0.12
CA LEU A 84 -26.95 1.42 1.57
C LEU A 84 -28.34 1.77 2.12
N HIS A 85 -29.28 2.25 1.30
CA HIS A 85 -30.64 2.64 1.72
C HIS A 85 -30.62 3.56 2.96
N LEU A 86 -29.87 4.66 2.85
CA LEU A 86 -29.76 5.67 3.90
C LEU A 86 -30.77 6.81 3.69
N ASP A 87 -31.27 7.37 4.78
CA ASP A 87 -32.05 8.61 4.74
C ASP A 87 -31.17 9.87 4.60
N THR A 88 -31.79 11.05 4.64
CA THR A 88 -31.08 12.34 4.54
C THR A 88 -30.16 12.65 5.73
N GLN A 89 -30.22 11.85 6.80
CA GLN A 89 -29.40 11.95 8.00
C GLN A 89 -28.35 10.84 8.08
N ASN A 90 -28.13 10.09 6.98
CA ASN A 90 -27.25 8.92 6.91
C ASN A 90 -27.67 7.76 7.83
N VAL A 91 -28.97 7.60 8.09
CA VAL A 91 -29.52 6.51 8.90
C VAL A 91 -30.04 5.39 8.02
N PHE A 92 -29.73 4.14 8.37
CA PHE A 92 -30.25 2.96 7.67
C PHE A 92 -31.77 2.85 7.80
N THR A 93 -32.48 2.73 6.68
CA THR A 93 -33.95 2.60 6.66
C THR A 93 -34.46 1.20 6.37
N GLU A 94 -33.60 0.30 5.92
CA GLU A 94 -33.94 -1.09 5.54
C GLU A 94 -32.94 -2.06 6.15
N SER A 95 -33.41 -3.26 6.53
CA SER A 95 -32.56 -4.37 6.95
C SER A 95 -32.18 -5.22 5.73
N GLY A 96 -31.02 -5.87 5.79
CA GLY A 96 -30.50 -6.67 4.68
C GLY A 96 -28.98 -6.68 4.59
N THR A 97 -28.48 -7.21 3.48
CA THR A 97 -27.06 -7.13 3.11
C THR A 97 -26.93 -6.17 1.95
N PHE A 98 -26.14 -5.11 2.14
CA PHE A 98 -25.93 -4.04 1.18
C PHE A 98 -24.46 -3.98 0.76
N ASN A 99 -24.18 -3.59 -0.48
CA ASN A 99 -22.81 -3.39 -0.93
C ASN A 99 -22.40 -1.94 -0.76
N LEU A 100 -21.25 -1.74 -0.13
CA LEU A 100 -20.56 -0.47 -0.12
C LEU A 100 -19.40 -0.52 -1.11
N VAL A 101 -19.43 0.33 -2.13
CA VAL A 101 -18.30 0.47 -3.05
C VAL A 101 -17.33 1.50 -2.49
N ILE A 102 -16.05 1.13 -2.43
CA ILE A 102 -14.98 1.92 -1.84
C ILE A 102 -13.93 2.15 -2.90
N ASN A 103 -13.66 3.41 -3.22
CA ASN A 103 -12.71 3.80 -4.26
C ASN A 103 -11.52 4.54 -3.64
N TYR A 104 -10.32 4.24 -4.13
CA TYR A 104 -9.09 4.94 -3.78
C TYR A 104 -8.18 5.02 -5.01
N SER A 105 -7.89 6.25 -5.47
CA SER A 105 -7.22 6.49 -6.75
C SER A 105 -7.96 5.80 -7.90
N THR A 106 -7.30 4.91 -8.66
CA THR A 106 -7.88 4.12 -9.74
C THR A 106 -8.39 2.75 -9.29
N PHE A 107 -8.32 2.43 -7.99
CA PHE A 107 -8.71 1.13 -7.45
C PHE A 107 -10.09 1.20 -6.80
N SER A 108 -10.80 0.07 -6.86
CA SER A 108 -12.15 -0.08 -6.29
C SER A 108 -12.28 -1.45 -5.64
N THR A 109 -13.02 -1.51 -4.53
CA THR A 109 -13.41 -2.75 -3.84
C THR A 109 -14.84 -2.64 -3.34
N GLN A 110 -15.46 -3.78 -3.06
CA GLN A 110 -16.76 -3.86 -2.41
C GLN A 110 -16.62 -4.39 -0.98
N LEU A 111 -17.47 -3.91 -0.09
CA LEU A 111 -17.61 -4.39 1.28
C LEU A 111 -19.09 -4.64 1.54
N GLU A 112 -19.44 -5.86 1.94
CA GLU A 112 -20.80 -6.18 2.38
C GLU A 112 -21.05 -5.57 3.78
N ILE A 113 -22.16 -4.85 3.89
CA ILE A 113 -22.68 -4.28 5.14
C ILE A 113 -23.97 -5.02 5.48
N VAL A 114 -23.99 -5.67 6.64
CA VAL A 114 -25.18 -6.36 7.13
C VAL A 114 -25.89 -5.48 8.14
N VAL A 115 -27.19 -5.25 7.92
CA VAL A 115 -28.08 -4.46 8.75
C VAL A 115 -29.21 -5.34 9.27
N SER A 116 -29.32 -5.49 10.59
CA SER A 116 -30.43 -6.19 11.23
C SER A 116 -31.68 -5.31 11.36
N GLU A 117 -32.82 -5.92 11.67
CA GLU A 117 -34.04 -5.19 12.07
C GLU A 117 -33.82 -4.34 13.34
#